data_AF-A0A949L0D6-F1
#
_entry.id   AF-A0A949L0D6-F1
#
_cell.length_a   1.000
_cell.length_b   1.000
_cell.length_c   1.000
_cell.angle_alpha   90.00
_cell.angle_beta   90.00
_cell.angle_gamma   90.00
#
_symmetry.space_group_name_H-M   'P 1'
#
loop_
_entity.id
_entity.type
_entity.pdbx_description
1 polymer ?
#
loop_
_entity_poly.entity_id
_entity_poly.type
_entity_poly.pdbx_seq_one_letter_code
_entity_poly.pdbx_strand_id
1 'polypeptide(L)' 'MEKILFGKGENKVHLLPKMANRHGLIAGATGTGKTVSLKVLAEAFS' A
#
# COMPACT_ATOMS: atom_id res chain seq x y z
N MET A 1 -12.49 6.64 9.82
CA MET A 1 -11.19 6.48 9.13
C MET A 1 -11.48 6.19 7.67
N GLU A 2 -11.05 7.09 6.79
CA GLU A 2 -11.21 6.96 5.34
C GLU A 2 -10.38 5.78 4.81
N LYS A 3 -10.84 5.13 3.74
CA LYS A 3 -10.12 3.99 3.15
C LYS A 3 -8.91 4.52 2.36
N ILE A 4 -7.73 3.93 2.56
CA ILE A 4 -6.52 4.33 1.84
C ILE A 4 -6.51 3.64 0.47
N LEU A 5 -6.35 4.38 -0.63
CA LEU A 5 -6.16 3.77 -1.94
C LEU A 5 -4.80 3.04 -1.97
N PHE A 6 -4.82 1.73 -2.20
CA PHE A 6 -3.60 0.90 -2.24
C PHE A 6 -3.11 0.64 -3.66
N GLY A 7 -4.04 0.47 -4.60
CA GLY A 7 -3.72 0.21 -5.99
C GLY A 7 -4.94 0.25 -6.90
N LYS A 8 -4.70 0.25 -8.21
CA LYS A 8 -5.75 0.27 -9.23
C LYS A 8 -5.39 -0.73 -10.33
N GLY A 9 -6.17 -1.81 -10.43
CA GLY A 9 -6.20 -2.68 -11.61
C GLY A 9 -7.45 -2.37 -12.43
N GLU A 10 -8.20 -3.38 -12.83
CA GLU A 10 -9.57 -3.21 -13.36
C GLU A 10 -10.47 -2.47 -12.37
N ASN A 11 -10.27 -2.73 -11.06
CA ASN A 11 -10.95 -2.06 -9.97
C ASN A 11 -9.95 -1.36 -9.03
N LYS A 12 -10.44 -0.35 -8.29
CA LYS A 12 -9.67 0.30 -7.23
C LYS A 12 -9.66 -0.60 -5.99
N VAL A 13 -8.47 -0.88 -5.47
CA VAL A 13 -8.25 -1.63 -4.23
C VAL A 13 -7.87 -0.66 -3.13
N HIS A 14 -8.54 -0.79 -1.98
CA HIS A 14 -8.31 0.07 -0.84
C HIS A 14 -7.90 -0.75 0.39
N LEU A 15 -6.97 -0.20 1.17
CA LEU A 15 -6.59 -0.71 2.47
C LEU A 15 -7.51 -0.10 3.55
N LEU A 16 -7.95 -0.95 4.48
CA LEU A 16 -8.66 -0.50 5.67
C LEU A 16 -7.59 -0.12 6.72
N PRO A 17 -7.47 1.14 7.16
CA PRO A 17 -6.38 1.55 8.06
C PRO A 17 -6.33 0.72 9.35
N LYS A 18 -7.48 0.37 9.91
CA LYS A 18 -7.61 -0.49 11.10
C LYS A 18 -7.01 -1.91 10.94
N MET A 19 -6.78 -2.35 9.71
CA MET A 19 -6.22 -3.67 9.38
C MET A 19 -4.72 -3.61 9.06
N ALA A 20 -4.16 -2.39 8.92
CA ALA A 20 -2.78 -2.17 8.50
C ALA A 20 -1.74 -2.36 9.62
N ASN A 21 -2.18 -2.47 10.87
CA ASN A 21 -1.34 -2.85 12.00
C ASN A 21 -0.91 -4.33 11.99
N ARG A 22 -1.37 -5.12 11.01
CA ARG A 22 -0.87 -6.46 10.76
C ARG A 22 0.37 -6.42 9.89
N HIS A 23 1.28 -7.37 10.13
CA HIS A 23 2.46 -7.55 9.28
C HIS A 23 2.04 -7.80 7.82
N GLY A 24 2.62 -7.02 6.91
CA GLY A 24 2.45 -7.16 5.46
C GLY A 24 3.79 -7.44 4.79
N LEU A 25 3.74 -7.96 3.55
CA LEU A 25 4.91 -8.25 2.73
C LEU A 25 4.80 -7.53 1.39
N ILE A 26 5.81 -6.72 1.05
CA ILE A 26 6.00 -6.17 -0.30
C ILE A 26 7.25 -6.83 -0.89
N ALA A 27 7.07 -7.63 -1.93
CA ALA A 27 8.12 -8.38 -2.60
C ALA A 27 8.12 -8.13 -4.12
N GLY A 28 9.23 -8.45 -4.79
CA GLY A 28 9.45 -8.20 -6.22
C GLY A 28 10.94 -8.11 -6.58
N ALA A 29 11.28 -8.12 -7.87
CA ALA A 29 12.67 -8.00 -8.33
C ALA A 29 13.25 -6.58 -8.10
N THR A 30 14.55 -6.39 -8.32
CA THR A 30 15.16 -5.06 -8.30
C THR A 30 14.55 -4.18 -9.39
N GLY A 31 14.28 -2.91 -9.09
CA GLY A 31 13.67 -1.97 -10.04
C GLY A 31 12.15 -2.05 -10.17
N THR A 32 11.47 -2.99 -9.50
CA THR A 32 9.98 -3.12 -9.58
C THR A 32 9.21 -2.22 -8.63
N GLY A 33 9.84 -1.15 -8.11
CA GLY A 33 9.13 -0.12 -7.34
C GLY A 33 8.87 -0.40 -5.87
N LYS A 34 9.41 -1.47 -5.26
CA LYS A 34 9.18 -1.81 -3.83
C LYS A 34 9.38 -0.63 -2.86
N THR A 35 10.47 0.13 -3.02
CA THR A 35 10.79 1.30 -2.18
C THR A 35 9.77 2.42 -2.36
N VAL A 36 9.35 2.68 -3.61
CA VAL A 36 8.34 3.70 -3.91
C VAL A 36 6.98 3.29 -3.35
N SER A 37 6.61 2.02 -3.47
CA SER A 37 5.38 1.48 -2.88
C SER A 37 5.32 1.68 -1.37
N LEU A 38 6.43 1.40 -0.65
CA LEU A 38 6.49 1.64 0.80
C LEU A 38 6.42 3.14 1.14
N LYS A 39 7.06 4.00 0.35
CA LYS A 39 7.02 5.46 0.56
C LYS A 39 5.60 6.01 0.43
N VAL A 40 4.91 5.68 -0.65
CA VAL A 40 3.52 6.11 -0.90
C VAL A 40 2.58 5.59 0.19
N LEU A 41 2.79 4.33 0.63
CA LEU A 41 2.00 3.77 1.72
C LEU A 41 2.22 4.54 3.03
N ALA A 42 3.46 4.92 3.36
CA ALA A 42 3.76 5.72 4.54
C ALA A 42 3.18 7.14 4.48
N GLU A 43 3.25 7.79 3.30
CA GLU A 43 2.62 9.10 3.05
C GLU A 43 1.10 9.03 3.26
N ALA A 44 0.45 7.94 2.82
CA ALA A 44 -0.98 7.75 2.98
C ALA A 44 -1.43 7.43 4.43
N PHE A 45 -0.49 7.10 5.33
CA PHE A 45 -0.77 6.90 6.77
C PHE A 45 -0.56 8.15 7.62
N SER A 46 0.06 9.20 7.08
CA SER A 46 0.31 10.48 7.75
C SER A 46 -0.86 11.44 7.56
#